data_AF-X0Y4J0-F1
#
_entry.id   AF-X0Y4J0-F1
#
_cell.length_a   1.000
_cell.length_b   1.000
_cell.length_c   1.000
_cell.angle_alpha   90.00
_cell.angle_beta   90.00
_cell.angle_gamma   90.00
#
_symmetry.space_group_name_H-M   'P 1'
#
loop_
_entity.id
_entity.type
_entity.pdbx_description
1 polymer ?
#
loop_
_entity_poly.entity_id
_entity_poly.type
_entity_poly.pdbx_seq_one_letter_code
_entity_poly.pdbx_strand_id
1 'polypeptide(L)' 'QGRMDFWNRKFKEKGYGEIPIYLAEDFDRMIAEKKPDTVIVTTGPDATHSEYICRAMELGCDVVTEKPMTIDEI' A
#
# COMPACT_ATOMS: atom_id res chain seq x y z
N GLN A 1 -2.29 2.90 13.12
CA GLN A 1 -0.92 2.76 12.59
C GLN A 1 0.04 2.30 13.69
N GLY A 2 1.12 1.61 13.36
CA GLY A 2 2.17 1.27 14.33
C GLY A 2 3.47 0.83 13.66
N ARG A 3 3.41 0.00 12.61
CA ARG A 3 4.58 -0.39 11.81
C ARG A 3 5.18 0.80 11.07
N MET A 4 4.34 1.63 10.43
CA MET A 4 4.82 2.80 9.68
C MET A 4 5.43 3.87 10.60
N ASP A 5 4.84 4.11 11.77
CA ASP A 5 5.38 5.08 12.74
C ASP A 5 6.76 4.65 13.27
N PHE A 6 6.95 3.34 13.47
CA PHE A 6 8.25 2.77 13.80
C PHE A 6 9.29 3.05 12.70
N TRP A 7 8.92 2.84 11.43
CA TRP A 7 9.82 3.10 10.31
C TRP A 7 10.12 4.58 10.11
N ASN A 8 9.13 5.47 10.24
CA ASN A 8 9.36 6.92 10.18
C ASN A 8 10.32 7.39 11.28
N ARG A 9 10.24 6.82 12.50
CA ARG A 9 11.24 7.07 13.55
C ARG A 9 12.65 6.66 13.11
N LYS A 10 12.79 5.46 12.51
CA LYS A 10 14.07 4.95 12.00
C LYS A 10 14.62 5.76 10.82
N PHE A 11 13.76 6.27 9.95
CA PHE A 11 14.15 7.14 8.85
C PHE A 11 14.66 8.49 9.35
N LYS A 12 13.96 9.07 10.33
CA LYS A 12 14.39 10.32 10.98
C LYS A 12 15.75 10.18 11.69
N GLU A 13 15.99 9.07 12.39
CA GLU A 13 17.30 8.76 13.01
C GLU A 13 18.45 8.73 11.98
N LYS A 14 18.14 8.37 10.72
CA LYS A 14 19.10 8.32 9.61
C LYS A 14 19.17 9.62 8.79
N GLY A 15 18.43 10.67 9.18
CA GLY A 15 18.40 11.95 8.48
C GLY A 15 17.49 12.00 7.25
N TYR A 16 16.64 11.00 7.04
CA TYR A 16 15.61 11.04 5.99
C TYR A 16 14.36 11.80 6.47
N GLY A 17 13.61 12.34 5.50
CA GLY A 17 12.30 12.94 5.75
C GLY A 17 11.25 11.91 6.16
N GLU A 18 10.13 12.40 6.68
CA GLU A 18 8.98 11.56 7.01
C GLU A 18 8.27 11.08 5.74
N ILE A 19 7.94 9.79 5.70
CA ILE A 19 7.18 9.20 4.60
C ILE A 19 5.68 9.35 4.90
N PRO A 20 4.87 9.87 3.95
CA PRO A 20 3.42 9.95 4.12
C PRO A 20 2.80 8.60 4.42
N ILE A 21 1.87 8.57 5.37
CA ILE A 21 1.12 7.36 5.73
C ILE A 21 -0.36 7.60 5.44
N TYR A 22 -0.98 6.63 4.77
CA TYR A 22 -2.41 6.60 4.47
C TYR A 22 -3.05 5.42 5.20
N LEU A 23 -4.29 5.59 5.65
CA LEU A 23 -5.11 4.49 6.15
C LEU A 23 -5.67 3.69 4.96
N ALA A 24 -6.17 2.48 5.22
CA ALA A 24 -6.81 1.65 4.22
C ALA A 24 -7.95 2.39 3.48
N GLU A 25 -8.78 3.12 4.24
CA GLU A 25 -9.88 3.95 3.71
C GLU A 25 -9.40 5.12 2.83
N ASP A 26 -8.13 5.50 2.93
CA ASP A 26 -7.53 6.60 2.18
C ASP A 26 -6.84 6.15 0.89
N PHE A 27 -6.99 4.89 0.48
CA PHE A 27 -6.27 4.33 -0.68
C PHE A 27 -6.50 5.14 -1.97
N ASP A 28 -7.75 5.42 -2.31
CA ASP A 28 -8.09 6.20 -3.50
C ASP A 28 -7.51 7.62 -3.43
N ARG A 29 -7.54 8.23 -2.23
CA ARG A 29 -6.96 9.54 -1.98
C ARG A 29 -5.45 9.53 -2.21
N MET A 30 -4.76 8.50 -1.72
CA MET A 30 -3.33 8.30 -1.95
C MET A 30 -3.01 8.24 -3.45
N ILE A 31 -3.77 7.46 -4.23
CA ILE A 31 -3.55 7.33 -5.67
C ILE A 31 -3.80 8.65 -6.39
N ALA A 32 -4.88 9.37 -6.04
CA ALA A 32 -5.19 10.67 -6.64
C ALA A 32 -4.13 11.74 -6.33
N GLU A 33 -3.61 11.76 -5.11
CA GLU A 33 -2.59 12.72 -4.67
C GLU A 33 -1.20 12.41 -5.24
N LYS A 34 -0.80 11.13 -5.27
CA LYS A 34 0.56 10.70 -5.65
C LYS A 34 0.71 10.33 -7.12
N LYS A 35 -0.38 9.96 -7.78
CA LYS A 35 -0.43 9.54 -9.20
C LYS A 35 0.69 8.56 -9.57
N PRO A 36 0.83 7.43 -8.84
CA PRO A 36 1.86 6.46 -9.14
C PRO A 36 1.57 5.74 -10.47
N ASP A 37 2.61 5.42 -11.23
CA ASP A 37 2.50 4.53 -12.40
C ASP A 37 2.26 3.06 -11.99
N THR A 38 2.80 2.65 -10.83
CA THR A 38 2.74 1.27 -10.34
C THR A 38 2.49 1.23 -8.83
N VAL A 39 1.61 0.33 -8.39
CA VAL A 39 1.31 0.06 -6.98
C VAL A 39 1.86 -1.30 -6.57
N ILE A 40 2.54 -1.36 -5.43
CA ILE A 40 3.01 -2.62 -4.84
C ILE A 40 2.04 -3.04 -3.73
N VAL A 41 1.40 -4.19 -3.88
CA VAL A 41 0.40 -4.73 -2.94
C VAL A 41 1.00 -5.90 -2.16
N THR A 42 1.29 -5.66 -0.88
CA THR A 42 1.85 -6.63 0.08
C THR A 42 1.01 -6.67 1.37
N THR A 43 -0.31 -6.47 1.25
CA THR A 43 -1.22 -6.28 2.38
C THR A 43 -1.64 -7.61 3.00
N GLY A 44 -1.28 -7.87 4.26
CA GLY A 44 -1.86 -8.98 5.04
C GLY A 44 -3.13 -8.53 5.78
N PRO A 45 -4.26 -9.25 5.71
CA PRO A 45 -4.46 -10.63 5.22
C PRO A 45 -4.44 -10.77 3.69
N ASP A 46 -3.88 -11.87 3.18
CA ASP A 46 -3.74 -12.16 1.74
C ASP A 46 -5.09 -12.10 0.98
N ALA A 47 -6.21 -12.36 1.65
CA ALA A 47 -7.56 -12.23 1.08
C ALA A 47 -7.86 -10.81 0.56
N THR A 48 -7.23 -9.79 1.13
CA THR A 48 -7.42 -8.38 0.75
C THR A 48 -6.64 -7.97 -0.50
N HIS A 49 -5.69 -8.79 -0.98
CA HIS A 49 -4.89 -8.45 -2.15
C HIS A 49 -5.76 -8.17 -3.39
N SER A 50 -6.77 -9.00 -3.64
CA SER A 50 -7.63 -8.88 -4.82
C SER A 50 -8.31 -7.51 -4.92
N GLU A 51 -8.81 -6.98 -3.80
CA GLU A 51 -9.48 -5.69 -3.72
C GLU A 51 -8.52 -4.55 -4.10
N TYR A 52 -7.33 -4.50 -3.49
CA TYR A 52 -6.35 -3.46 -3.79
C TYR A 52 -5.77 -3.56 -5.20
N ILE A 53 -5.57 -4.79 -5.71
CA ILE A 53 -5.09 -5.01 -7.08
C ILE A 53 -6.12 -4.48 -8.07
N CYS A 54 -7.39 -4.90 -7.95
CA CYS A 54 -8.45 -4.45 -8.85
C CYS A 54 -8.62 -2.93 -8.75
N ARG A 55 -8.66 -2.39 -7.53
CA ARG A 55 -8.86 -0.95 -7.32
C ARG A 55 -7.73 -0.11 -7.91
N ALA A 56 -6.47 -0.53 -7.76
CA ALA A 56 -5.33 0.17 -8.35
C ALA A 56 -5.40 0.18 -9.89
N MET A 57 -5.78 -0.95 -10.50
CA MET A 57 -5.94 -1.06 -11.95
C MET A 57 -7.10 -0.20 -12.47
N GLU A 58 -8.23 -0.14 -11.76
CA GLU A 58 -9.36 0.75 -12.09
C GLU A 58 -8.96 2.23 -12.06
N LEU A 59 -8.03 2.59 -11.17
CA LEU A 59 -7.49 3.95 -11.06
C LEU A 59 -6.35 4.23 -12.06
N GLY A 60 -6.02 3.27 -12.91
CA GLY A 60 -5.06 3.42 -14.01
C GLY A 60 -3.61 3.11 -13.66
N CYS A 61 -3.36 2.39 -12.55
CA CYS A 61 -2.02 1.97 -12.16
C CYS A 61 -1.71 0.53 -12.61
N ASP A 62 -0.45 0.25 -12.92
CA ASP A 62 0.06 -1.12 -12.96
C ASP A 62 0.21 -1.68 -11.54
N VAL A 63 0.20 -3.00 -11.38
CA VAL A 63 0.26 -3.62 -10.05
C VAL A 63 1.31 -4.74 -9.98
N VAL A 64 2.14 -4.67 -8.93
CA VAL A 64 3.01 -5.76 -8.49
C VAL A 64 2.49 -6.25 -7.15
N THR A 65 2.26 -7.55 -6.99
CA THR A 65 1.70 -8.11 -5.74
C THR A 65 2.59 -9.19 -5.17
N GLU A 66 2.64 -9.30 -3.83
CA GLU A 66 3.25 -10.48 -3.22
C GLU A 66 2.36 -11.72 -3.39
N LYS A 67 3.02 -12.87 -3.48
CA LYS A 67 2.36 -14.17 -3.42
C LYS A 67 1.89 -14.47 -1.98
N PRO A 68 0.74 -15.14 -1.79
CA PRO A 68 -0.24 -15.51 -2.81
C PRO A 68 -1.09 -14.31 -3.27
N MET A 69 -1.35 -14.24 -4.57
CA MET A 69 -2.10 -13.13 -5.20
C MET A 69 -3.58 -13.12 -4.77
N THR A 70 -4.16 -14.29 -4.54
CA THR A 70 -5.52 -14.47 -4.02
C THR A 70 -5.54 -15.72 -3.16
N ILE A 71 -6.25 -15.67 -2.05
CA ILE A 71 -6.62 -16.86 -1.27
C ILE A 71 -8.10 -16.77 -0.92
N ASP A 72 -8.74 -17.92 -0.83
CA ASP A 72 -10.07 -18.03 -0.24
C ASP A 72 -9.95 -18.01 1.29
N GLU A 73 -11.05 -17.70 1.99
CA GLU A 73 -11.09 -17.75 3.46
C GLU A 73 -10.73 -19.16 3.97
N ILE A 74 -9.83 -19.26 4.94
CA ILE A 74 -9.60 -20.47 5.74
C ILE A 74 -10.30 -20.30 7.09
#